data_AF-A0A0R3K290-F1
#
_entry.id   AF-A0A0R3K290-F1
#
_cell.length_a   1.000
_cell.length_b   1.000
_cell.length_c   1.000
_cell.angle_alpha   90.00
_cell.angle_beta   90.00
_cell.angle_gamma   90.00
#
_symmetry.space_group_name_H-M   'P 1'
#
loop_
_entity.id
_entity.type
_entity.pdbx_description
1 polymer ?
#
loop_
_entity_poly.entity_id
_entity_poly.type
_entity_poly.pdbx_seq_one_letter_code
_entity_poly.pdbx_strand_id
1 'polypeptide(L)'
;MPEYMKILIPDLYKQYDEHVKKAKDYEKEAIKKAMSIEWVIENNSTILGKDLLPILTSVPGIGNVTALVWIAEIVTPVRFKLVKQISAYCGCDPSLKVSAGKLTSHVKRKGNEVLHGMLLKAASALIQRRSEPIGKWTYSIYKRHAKGGWKKACFY
;
A
#
# COMPACT_ATOMS: atom_id res chain seq x y z
N MET A 1 21.14 -33.38 -10.81
CA MET A 1 21.28 -31.92 -10.67
C MET A 1 22.72 -31.55 -11.01
N PRO A 2 22.96 -30.55 -11.89
CA PRO A 2 24.31 -30.13 -12.27
C PRO A 2 25.16 -29.70 -11.07
N GLU A 3 26.47 -29.94 -11.11
CA GLU A 3 27.38 -29.72 -9.98
C GLU A 3 27.48 -28.25 -9.55
N TYR A 4 27.44 -27.32 -10.50
CA TYR A 4 27.42 -25.88 -10.23
C TYR A 4 26.17 -25.43 -9.46
N MET A 5 25.01 -26.08 -9.65
CA MET A 5 23.78 -25.73 -8.93
C MET A 5 23.87 -26.06 -7.44
N LYS A 6 24.63 -27.11 -7.07
CA LYS A 6 24.79 -27.51 -5.66
C LYS A 6 25.54 -26.45 -4.85
N ILE A 7 26.36 -25.62 -5.49
CA ILE A 7 27.11 -24.53 -4.87
C ILE A 7 26.33 -23.21 -4.96
N LEU A 8 25.75 -22.94 -6.13
CA LEU A 8 25.03 -21.70 -6.39
C LEU A 8 23.77 -21.55 -5.53
N ILE A 9 22.99 -22.62 -5.36
CA ILE A 9 21.72 -22.56 -4.64
C ILE A 9 21.94 -22.15 -3.16
N PRO A 10 22.83 -22.80 -2.38
CA PRO A 10 23.12 -22.37 -1.01
C PRO A 10 23.60 -20.93 -0.90
N ASP A 11 24.44 -20.47 -1.84
CA ASP A 11 24.93 -19.08 -1.85
C ASP A 11 23.78 -18.08 -2.08
N LEU A 12 22.88 -18.36 -3.03
CA LEU A 12 21.69 -17.54 -3.26
C LEU A 12 20.76 -17.49 -2.05
N TYR A 13 20.57 -18.61 -1.35
CA TYR A 13 19.79 -18.64 -0.10
C TYR A 13 20.45 -17.80 0.99
N LYS A 14 21.78 -17.88 1.13
CA LYS A 14 22.52 -17.05 2.09
C LYS A 14 22.38 -15.56 1.77
N GLN A 15 22.54 -15.18 0.50
CA GLN A 15 22.34 -13.78 0.08
C GLN A 15 20.90 -13.31 0.37
N TYR A 16 19.91 -14.15 0.07
CA TYR A 16 18.51 -13.86 0.37
C TYR A 16 18.28 -13.61 1.86
N ASP A 17 18.78 -14.48 2.74
CA ASP A 17 18.63 -14.34 4.19
C ASP A 17 19.31 -13.07 4.71
N GLU A 18 20.49 -12.74 4.19
CA GLU A 18 21.18 -11.49 4.51
C GLU A 18 20.36 -10.26 4.10
N HIS A 19 19.79 -10.26 2.89
CA HIS A 19 18.93 -9.17 2.42
C HIS A 19 17.65 -9.04 3.24
N VAL A 20 17.03 -10.16 3.63
CA VAL A 20 15.86 -10.17 4.51
C VAL A 20 16.20 -9.58 5.88
N LYS A 21 17.37 -9.92 6.45
CA LYS A 21 17.83 -9.37 7.72
C LYS A 21 18.02 -7.86 7.63
N LYS A 22 18.76 -7.40 6.61
CA LYS A 22 18.97 -5.96 6.37
C LYS A 22 17.65 -5.21 6.20
N ALA A 23 16.70 -5.76 5.45
CA ALA A 23 15.38 -5.16 5.26
C ALA A 23 14.63 -4.96 6.59
N LYS A 24 14.68 -5.95 7.49
CA LYS A 24 14.08 -5.84 8.84
C LYS A 24 14.78 -4.79 9.70
N ASP A 25 16.10 -4.70 9.61
CA ASP A 25 16.87 -3.69 10.34
C ASP A 25 16.49 -2.28 9.86
N TYR A 26 16.38 -2.06 8.55
CA TYR A 26 15.92 -0.78 7.99
C TYR A 26 14.48 -0.45 8.39
N GLU A 27 13.58 -1.43 8.39
CA GLU A 27 12.21 -1.23 8.85
C GLU A 27 12.20 -0.74 10.31
N LYS A 28 12.99 -1.38 11.18
CA LYS A 28 13.08 -1.01 12.59
C LYS A 28 13.59 0.42 12.79
N GLU A 29 14.64 0.80 12.09
CA GLU A 29 15.17 2.17 12.15
C GLU A 29 14.17 3.20 11.58
N ALA A 30 13.47 2.87 10.50
CA ALA A 30 12.43 3.72 9.93
C ALA A 30 11.25 3.93 10.89
N ILE A 31 10.80 2.87 11.57
CA ILE A 31 9.77 2.95 12.63
C ILE A 31 10.25 3.88 13.75
N LYS A 32 11.47 3.66 14.25
CA LYS A 32 12.06 4.48 15.32
C LYS A 32 12.10 5.95 14.92
N LYS A 33 12.51 6.24 13.69
CA LYS A 33 12.53 7.61 13.15
C LYS A 33 11.13 8.19 13.04
N ALA A 34 10.18 7.46 12.48
CA ALA A 34 8.80 7.91 12.34
C ALA A 34 8.15 8.20 13.71
N MET A 35 8.40 7.37 14.72
CA MET A 35 7.91 7.57 16.09
C MET A 35 8.47 8.82 16.76
N SER A 36 9.70 9.22 16.43
CA SER A 36 10.35 10.40 17.00
C SER A 36 9.92 11.73 16.39
N ILE A 37 9.16 11.71 15.29
CA ILE A 37 8.73 12.90 14.55
C ILE A 37 7.33 13.31 15.00
N GLU A 38 7.13 14.63 15.14
CA GLU A 38 5.81 15.24 15.26
C GLU A 38 5.27 15.61 13.89
N TRP A 39 4.01 15.25 13.64
CA TRP A 39 3.34 15.45 12.38
C TRP A 39 2.26 16.51 12.53
N VAL A 40 2.30 17.54 11.66
CA VAL A 40 1.32 18.62 11.68
C VAL A 40 -0.02 18.11 11.12
N ILE A 41 -1.09 18.33 11.87
CA ILE A 41 -2.49 18.08 11.49
C ILE A 41 -3.20 19.44 11.32
N GLU A 42 -4.53 19.40 11.20
CA GLU A 42 -5.38 20.57 11.04
C GLU A 42 -5.32 21.47 12.29
N ASN A 43 -5.50 22.78 12.08
CA ASN A 43 -5.49 23.81 13.13
C ASN A 43 -4.16 23.94 13.92
N ASN A 44 -3.01 23.68 13.28
CA ASN A 44 -1.68 23.76 13.92
C ASN A 44 -1.47 22.76 15.07
N SER A 45 -2.34 21.75 15.22
CA SER A 45 -2.13 20.66 16.16
C SER A 45 -1.07 19.68 15.63
N THR A 46 -0.29 19.09 16.52
CA THR A 46 0.68 18.04 16.17
C THR A 46 0.29 16.70 16.77
N ILE A 47 0.57 15.62 16.06
CA ILE A 47 0.48 14.25 16.57
C ILE A 47 1.86 13.61 16.56
N LEU A 48 2.20 12.95 17.66
CA LEU A 48 3.44 12.21 17.73
C LEU A 48 3.34 10.95 16.86
N GLY A 49 4.41 10.61 16.13
CA GLY A 49 4.43 9.41 15.31
C GLY A 49 4.16 8.11 16.07
N LYS A 50 4.44 8.10 17.38
CA LYS A 50 4.09 7.01 18.31
C LYS A 50 2.60 6.73 18.36
N ASP A 51 1.76 7.76 18.25
CA ASP A 51 0.30 7.65 18.28
C ASP A 51 -0.27 7.50 16.86
N LEU A 52 0.37 8.13 15.87
CA LEU A 52 -0.04 8.07 14.46
C LEU A 52 0.13 6.67 13.84
N LEU A 53 1.25 5.98 14.10
CA LEU A 53 1.53 4.67 13.52
C LEU A 53 0.46 3.62 13.88
N PRO A 54 0.08 3.44 15.16
CA PRO A 54 -1.01 2.55 15.55
C PRO A 54 -2.33 2.87 14.83
N ILE A 55 -2.67 4.16 14.67
CA ILE A 55 -3.88 4.59 13.96
C ILE A 55 -3.84 4.12 12.51
N LEU A 56 -2.72 4.30 11.80
CA LEU A 56 -2.60 3.85 10.41
C LEU A 56 -2.65 2.33 10.29
N THR A 57 -1.95 1.61 11.17
CA THR A 57 -1.91 0.13 11.14
C THR A 57 -3.20 -0.52 11.65
N SER A 58 -4.11 0.24 12.27
CA SER A 58 -5.43 -0.26 12.68
C SER A 58 -6.33 -0.57 11.49
N VAL A 59 -6.04 0.03 10.32
CA VAL A 59 -6.77 -0.23 9.09
C VAL A 59 -6.43 -1.62 8.56
N PRO A 60 -7.42 -2.49 8.31
CA PRO A 60 -7.17 -3.83 7.79
C PRO A 60 -6.35 -3.83 6.50
N GLY A 61 -5.28 -4.63 6.48
CA GLY A 61 -4.36 -4.74 5.34
C GLY A 61 -3.21 -3.73 5.34
N ILE A 62 -3.25 -2.69 6.18
CA ILE A 62 -2.13 -1.75 6.34
C ILE A 62 -1.14 -2.32 7.37
N GLY A 63 0.10 -2.57 6.95
CA GLY A 63 1.21 -2.92 7.83
C GLY A 63 2.17 -1.76 8.05
N ASN A 64 3.19 -1.96 8.88
CA ASN A 64 4.18 -0.94 9.23
C ASN A 64 4.83 -0.30 7.99
N VAL A 65 5.30 -1.10 7.04
CA VAL A 65 5.93 -0.59 5.81
C VAL A 65 4.97 0.30 5.01
N THR A 66 3.71 -0.14 4.85
CA THR A 66 2.69 0.67 4.15
C THR A 66 2.39 1.96 4.91
N ALA A 67 2.30 1.91 6.24
CA ALA A 67 2.08 3.09 7.09
C ALA A 67 3.27 4.07 7.02
N LEU A 68 4.50 3.58 7.03
CA LEU A 68 5.70 4.40 6.89
C LEU A 68 5.75 5.10 5.53
N VAL A 69 5.46 4.38 4.45
CA VAL A 69 5.37 4.98 3.10
C VAL A 69 4.24 6.00 3.05
N TRP A 70 3.09 5.72 3.67
CA TRP A 70 1.99 6.68 3.78
C TRP A 70 2.44 7.99 4.43
N ILE A 71 3.09 7.89 5.58
CA ILE A 71 3.60 9.03 6.33
C ILE A 71 4.64 9.82 5.52
N ALA A 72 5.59 9.12 4.88
CA ALA A 72 6.66 9.74 4.11
C ALA A 72 6.16 10.50 2.88
N GLU A 73 5.15 9.97 2.19
CA GLU A 73 4.68 10.51 0.91
C GLU A 73 3.56 11.55 1.05
N ILE A 74 2.72 11.41 2.08
CA ILE A 74 1.66 12.38 2.40
C ILE A 74 2.25 13.57 3.15
N VAL A 75 3.17 13.31 4.09
CA VAL A 75 3.78 14.26 5.04
C VAL A 75 2.75 14.87 5.98
N THR A 76 1.77 15.63 5.47
CA THR A 76 0.71 16.20 6.29
C THR A 76 -0.62 16.16 5.52
N PRO A 77 -1.74 15.77 6.17
CA PRO A 77 -3.04 15.75 5.51
C PRO A 77 -3.53 17.15 5.12
N VAL A 78 -3.07 18.21 5.80
CA VAL A 78 -3.54 19.60 5.59
C VAL A 78 -3.21 20.16 4.22
N ARG A 79 -2.27 19.54 3.48
CA ARG A 79 -1.96 19.92 2.10
C ARG A 79 -3.11 19.62 1.13
N PHE A 80 -4.07 18.79 1.53
CA PHE A 80 -5.23 18.44 0.73
C PHE A 80 -6.47 19.10 1.32
N LYS A 81 -7.18 19.91 0.53
CA LYS A 81 -8.43 20.57 0.93
C LYS A 81 -9.59 19.58 1.02
N LEU A 82 -9.56 18.54 0.20
CA LEU A 82 -10.64 17.55 0.09
C LEU A 82 -10.06 16.13 0.09
N VAL A 83 -10.76 15.20 0.74
CA VAL A 83 -10.38 13.76 0.78
C VAL A 83 -10.25 13.16 -0.63
N LYS A 84 -11.06 13.62 -1.58
CA LYS A 84 -10.96 13.20 -2.99
C LYS A 84 -9.60 13.52 -3.62
N GLN A 85 -8.94 14.59 -3.18
CA GLN A 85 -7.60 14.95 -3.66
C GLN A 85 -6.54 13.96 -3.16
N ILE A 86 -6.72 13.40 -1.95
CA ILE A 86 -5.85 12.34 -1.43
C ILE A 86 -6.02 11.07 -2.27
N SER A 87 -7.27 10.68 -2.55
CA SER A 87 -7.55 9.51 -3.40
C SER A 87 -6.94 9.68 -4.80
N ALA A 88 -7.09 10.85 -5.41
CA ALA A 88 -6.47 11.17 -6.70
C ALA A 88 -4.94 11.18 -6.63
N TYR A 89 -4.36 11.73 -5.56
CA TYR A 89 -2.91 11.72 -5.32
C TYR A 89 -2.36 10.29 -5.20
N CYS A 90 -3.04 9.41 -4.46
CA CYS A 90 -2.70 7.99 -4.36
C CYS A 90 -2.98 7.20 -5.66
N GLY A 91 -3.58 7.84 -6.68
CA GLY A 91 -3.98 7.18 -7.92
C GLY A 91 -5.11 6.16 -7.73
N CYS A 92 -5.90 6.31 -6.67
CA CYS A 92 -7.09 5.50 -6.38
C CYS A 92 -8.36 6.10 -7.00
N ASP A 93 -8.29 7.31 -7.57
CA ASP A 93 -9.41 7.91 -8.28
C ASP A 93 -9.56 7.30 -9.69
N PRO A 94 -10.68 6.62 -9.98
CA PRO A 94 -10.90 6.01 -11.29
C PRO A 94 -11.16 7.10 -12.34
N SER A 95 -10.13 7.50 -13.10
CA SER A 95 -10.34 8.41 -14.22
C SER A 95 -11.20 7.73 -15.30
N LEU A 96 -12.39 8.32 -15.53
CA LEU A 96 -13.36 7.87 -16.52
C LEU A 96 -12.86 8.22 -17.92
N LYS A 97 -12.49 7.23 -18.73
CA LYS A 97 -12.28 7.43 -20.18
C LYS A 97 -13.65 7.31 -20.87
N VAL A 98 -14.23 8.44 -21.27
CA VAL A 98 -15.45 8.49 -22.08
C VAL A 98 -15.05 8.61 -23.56
N SER A 99 -15.59 7.76 -24.41
CA SER A 99 -15.46 7.83 -25.88
C SER A 99 -16.83 7.63 -26.50
N ALA A 100 -17.24 8.52 -27.41
CA ALA A 100 -18.55 8.50 -28.06
C ALA A 100 -19.74 8.30 -27.07
N GLY A 101 -19.72 9.01 -25.94
CA GLY A 101 -20.75 8.92 -24.90
C GLY A 101 -20.72 7.63 -24.06
N LYS A 102 -19.81 6.68 -24.34
CA LYS A 102 -19.65 5.44 -23.58
C LYS A 102 -18.38 5.44 -22.75
N LEU A 103 -18.50 4.99 -21.51
CA LEU A 103 -17.35 4.71 -20.63
C LEU A 103 -16.56 3.53 -21.21
N THR A 104 -15.39 3.81 -21.79
CA THR A 104 -14.57 2.82 -22.51
C THR A 104 -13.50 2.19 -21.64
N SER A 105 -13.00 2.86 -20.61
CA SER A 105 -12.07 2.27 -19.62
C SER A 105 -11.85 3.17 -18.40
N HIS A 106 -11.45 2.58 -17.29
CA HIS A 106 -10.79 3.29 -16.20
C HIS A 106 -9.29 3.28 -16.45
N VAL A 107 -8.70 4.43 -16.73
CA VAL A 107 -7.25 4.54 -16.98
C VAL A 107 -6.66 5.37 -15.86
N LYS A 108 -5.72 4.81 -15.09
CA LYS A 108 -4.92 5.59 -14.14
C LYS A 108 -4.13 6.63 -14.93
N ARG A 109 -4.47 7.92 -14.80
CA ARG A 109 -3.82 8.97 -15.60
C ARG A 109 -2.59 9.55 -14.91
N LYS A 110 -2.61 9.78 -13.60
CA LYS A 110 -1.52 10.38 -12.79
C LYS A 110 -1.70 10.03 -11.30
N GLY A 111 -0.62 10.14 -10.50
CA GLY A 111 -0.62 9.93 -9.05
C GLY A 111 0.72 9.40 -8.54
N ASN A 112 0.91 9.38 -7.23
CA ASN A 112 2.07 8.81 -6.56
C ASN A 112 2.10 7.28 -6.76
N GLU A 113 3.04 6.81 -7.57
CA GLU A 113 3.14 5.39 -7.94
C GLU A 113 3.57 4.51 -6.78
N VAL A 114 4.41 5.03 -5.89
CA VAL A 114 4.89 4.34 -4.70
C VAL A 114 3.73 4.07 -3.75
N LEU A 115 2.95 5.10 -3.41
CA LEU A 115 1.75 4.95 -2.59
C LEU A 115 0.74 4.00 -3.23
N HIS A 116 0.48 4.17 -4.52
CA HIS A 116 -0.45 3.31 -5.23
C HIS A 116 -0.03 1.83 -5.16
N GLY A 117 1.25 1.54 -5.37
CA GLY A 117 1.80 0.20 -5.30
C GLY A 117 1.68 -0.40 -3.89
N MET A 118 1.93 0.40 -2.84
CA MET A 118 1.79 -0.07 -1.46
C MET A 118 0.34 -0.30 -1.05
N LEU A 119 -0.57 0.58 -1.46
CA LEU A 119 -2.02 0.39 -1.25
C LEU A 119 -2.53 -0.84 -2.00
N LEU A 120 -2.06 -1.08 -3.22
CA LEU A 120 -2.39 -2.29 -3.98
C LEU A 120 -1.92 -3.55 -3.26
N LYS A 121 -0.72 -3.56 -2.69
CA LYS A 121 -0.20 -4.68 -1.89
C LYS A 121 -1.03 -4.90 -0.62
N ALA A 122 -1.37 -3.83 0.09
CA ALA A 122 -2.22 -3.87 1.27
C ALA A 122 -3.62 -4.46 0.96
N ALA A 123 -4.27 -3.95 -0.08
CA ALA A 123 -5.56 -4.46 -0.55
C ALA A 123 -5.47 -5.93 -1.01
N SER A 124 -4.38 -6.30 -1.69
CA SER A 124 -4.15 -7.68 -2.13
C SER A 124 -3.98 -8.65 -0.97
N ALA A 125 -3.33 -8.23 0.12
CA ALA A 125 -3.24 -9.01 1.34
C ALA A 125 -4.62 -9.15 1.99
N LEU A 126 -5.42 -8.08 2.00
CA LEU A 126 -6.77 -8.08 2.57
C LEU A 126 -7.73 -9.02 1.81
N ILE A 127 -7.68 -9.04 0.48
CA ILE A 127 -8.48 -9.97 -0.36
C ILE A 127 -8.22 -11.44 0.02
N GLN A 128 -7.00 -11.76 0.45
CA GLN A 128 -6.63 -13.12 0.86
C GLN A 128 -7.14 -13.46 2.27
N ARG A 129 -7.43 -12.47 3.12
CA ARG A 129 -7.95 -12.63 4.49
C ARG A 129 -9.45 -12.92 4.50
N ARG A 130 -9.81 -14.14 4.11
CA ARG A 130 -11.20 -14.62 4.05
C ARG A 130 -11.86 -14.84 5.41
N SER A 131 -11.17 -14.63 6.51
CA SER A 131 -11.75 -14.60 7.86
C SER A 131 -12.55 -13.32 8.10
N GLU A 132 -12.14 -12.20 7.51
CA GLU A 132 -12.77 -10.89 7.73
C GLU A 132 -13.93 -10.65 6.74
N PRO A 133 -15.01 -9.96 7.15
CA PRO A 133 -16.12 -9.61 6.26
C PRO A 133 -15.68 -8.87 4.99
N ILE A 134 -14.75 -7.92 5.13
CA ILE A 134 -14.23 -7.13 4.01
C ILE A 134 -13.40 -8.00 3.04
N GLY A 135 -12.61 -8.94 3.56
CA GLY A 135 -11.87 -9.90 2.74
C GLY A 135 -12.80 -10.85 1.98
N LYS A 136 -13.86 -11.35 2.63
CA LYS A 136 -14.90 -12.17 1.96
C LYS A 136 -15.61 -11.39 0.85
N TRP A 137 -16.00 -10.14 1.12
CA TRP A 137 -16.68 -9.28 0.16
C TRP A 137 -15.78 -8.94 -1.04
N THR A 138 -14.56 -8.46 -0.80
CA THR A 138 -13.60 -8.14 -1.89
C THR A 138 -13.22 -9.38 -2.70
N TYR A 139 -13.05 -10.55 -2.06
CA TYR A 139 -12.84 -11.81 -2.77
C TYR A 139 -14.02 -12.22 -3.66
N SER A 140 -15.25 -11.90 -3.24
CA SER A 140 -16.43 -12.12 -4.09
C SER A 140 -16.44 -11.22 -5.34
N ILE A 141 -15.94 -9.97 -5.24
CA ILE A 141 -15.75 -9.08 -6.41
C ILE A 141 -14.70 -9.67 -7.34
N TYR A 142 -13.58 -10.13 -6.78
CA TYR A 142 -12.52 -10.79 -7.53
C TYR A 142 -13.08 -11.97 -8.36
N LYS A 143 -13.91 -12.83 -7.75
CA LYS A 143 -14.53 -13.97 -8.43
C LYS A 143 -15.58 -13.60 -9.47
N ARG A 144 -16.34 -12.52 -9.26
CA ARG A 144 -17.44 -12.10 -10.16
C ARG A 144 -16.95 -11.63 -11.54
N HIS A 145 -15.68 -11.24 -11.67
CA HIS A 145 -15.16 -10.66 -12.91
C HIS A 145 -14.08 -11.52 -13.55
N ALA A 146 -14.41 -12.14 -14.69
CA ALA A 146 -13.49 -13.00 -15.45
C ALA A 146 -12.21 -12.28 -15.93
N LYS A 147 -12.27 -10.95 -16.15
CA LYS A 147 -11.10 -10.13 -16.53
C LYS A 147 -10.96 -8.94 -15.60
N GLY A 148 -9.75 -8.75 -15.07
CA GLY A 148 -9.41 -7.61 -14.22
C GLY A 148 -10.08 -7.62 -12.83
N GLY A 149 -10.67 -8.75 -12.41
CA GLY A 149 -11.34 -8.88 -11.11
C GLY A 149 -10.45 -8.52 -9.93
N TRP A 150 -9.15 -8.79 -10.01
CA TRP A 150 -8.20 -8.44 -8.94
C TRP A 150 -7.99 -6.94 -8.79
N LYS A 151 -7.76 -6.23 -9.90
CA LYS A 151 -7.63 -4.76 -9.90
C LYS A 151 -8.92 -4.09 -9.42
N LYS A 152 -10.06 -4.65 -9.84
CA LYS A 152 -11.38 -4.24 -9.38
C LYS A 152 -11.51 -4.45 -7.87
N ALA A 153 -11.21 -5.63 -7.36
CA ALA A 153 -11.33 -5.91 -5.92
C ALA A 153 -10.42 -5.04 -5.04
N CYS A 154 -9.28 -4.56 -5.56
CA CYS A 154 -8.36 -3.70 -4.81
C CYS A 154 -8.81 -2.22 -4.73
N PHE A 155 -9.55 -1.73 -5.72
CA PHE A 155 -9.89 -0.30 -5.86
C PHE A 155 -11.36 -0.08 -6.28
N TYR A 156 -12.25 -1.00 -5.90
CA TYR A 156 -13.68 -0.97 -6.26
C TYR A 156 -14.40 0.21 -5.59
#